data_AF-A0A380S429-F1
#
_entry.id   AF-A0A380S429-F1
#
_cell.length_a   1.000
_cell.length_b   1.000
_cell.length_c   1.000
_cell.angle_alpha   90.00
_cell.angle_beta   90.00
_cell.angle_gamma   90.00
#
_symmetry.space_group_name_H-M   'P 1'
#
loop_
_entity.id
_entity.type
_entity.pdbx_description
1 polymer ?
#
loop_
_entity_poly.entity_id
_entity_poly.type
_entity_poly.pdbx_seq_one_letter_code
_entity_poly.pdbx_strand_id
1 'polypeptide(L)'
;MRDTSDKIKMDVSRKEAMREMLLASPAVTTELPRNKTKKRALTVILVAAVVSAMGITAYAAITGGIGPLSFGRSSWGPSIEEDIKHSMPPREEWSLQGYPDSPEYKAAAEWLKFEQNYDRDYKIIDAFDAEVKRTGVDPFEEKYGAYLIYSQAMADKVDEITAKYNLKLHQNWDDGDEKKLEEKVGDIFNDNITGGAYFYDDGTFQMDALYKNKYNFQIRRCVRGYFDTVTVNVGTSKGFEEYTYMTKSGIPVTISEGKDVRGRRRTFITANLKNSFVVINIMPFDYDGNPNNYTDKDIKDIADSFYFDKM
;
A
#
# COMPACT_ATOMS: atom_id res chain seq x y z
N MET A 1 -12.88 -18.07 -35.00
CA MET A 1 -11.46 -18.38 -34.65
C MET A 1 -10.59 -17.16 -34.36
N ARG A 2 -10.90 -15.93 -34.82
CA ARG A 2 -10.17 -14.71 -34.41
C ARG A 2 -10.50 -14.21 -32.99
N ASP A 3 -11.76 -14.30 -32.58
CA ASP A 3 -12.29 -13.78 -31.30
C ASP A 3 -11.70 -14.44 -30.03
N THR A 4 -11.42 -15.74 -30.06
CA THR A 4 -10.88 -16.47 -28.90
C THR A 4 -9.39 -16.18 -28.66
N SER A 5 -8.63 -15.95 -29.73
CA SER A 5 -7.18 -15.65 -29.66
C SER A 5 -6.91 -14.25 -29.13
N ASP A 6 -7.76 -13.28 -29.49
CA ASP A 6 -7.65 -11.90 -29.03
C ASP A 6 -8.05 -11.77 -27.54
N LYS A 7 -9.04 -12.54 -27.08
CA LYS A 7 -9.39 -12.62 -25.65
C LYS A 7 -8.28 -13.23 -24.80
N ILE A 8 -7.66 -14.32 -25.25
CA ILE A 8 -6.56 -14.97 -24.53
C ILE A 8 -5.35 -14.04 -24.41
N LYS A 9 -5.02 -13.28 -25.48
CA LYS A 9 -3.93 -12.30 -25.43
C LYS A 9 -4.21 -11.14 -24.48
N MET A 10 -5.47 -10.66 -24.45
CA MET A 10 -5.88 -9.58 -23.57
C MET A 10 -5.84 -10.01 -22.09
N ASP A 11 -6.23 -11.25 -21.79
CA ASP A 11 -6.23 -11.80 -20.44
C ASP A 11 -4.79 -12.03 -19.91
N VAL A 12 -3.90 -12.55 -20.75
CA VAL A 12 -2.47 -12.67 -20.43
C VAL A 12 -1.82 -11.29 -20.21
N SER A 13 -2.14 -10.30 -21.05
CA SER A 13 -1.64 -8.93 -20.89
C SER A 13 -2.17 -8.26 -19.62
N ARG A 14 -3.41 -8.56 -19.19
CA ARG A 14 -3.99 -8.05 -17.94
C ARG A 14 -3.33 -8.65 -16.71
N LYS A 15 -2.96 -9.93 -16.76
CA LYS A 15 -2.24 -10.61 -15.67
C LYS A 15 -0.79 -10.19 -15.58
N GLU A 16 -0.12 -10.01 -16.71
CA GLU A 16 1.21 -9.43 -16.75
C GLU A 16 1.19 -7.99 -16.22
N ALA A 17 0.17 -7.18 -16.58
CA ALA A 17 0.01 -5.84 -16.01
C ALA A 17 -0.29 -5.87 -14.50
N MET A 18 -1.17 -6.75 -14.02
CA MET A 18 -1.47 -6.89 -12.58
C MET A 18 -0.26 -7.41 -11.80
N ARG A 19 0.48 -8.36 -12.38
CA ARG A 19 1.75 -8.87 -11.84
C ARG A 19 2.81 -7.77 -11.79
N GLU A 20 3.03 -7.03 -12.88
CA GLU A 20 3.95 -5.89 -12.90
C GLU A 20 3.51 -4.80 -11.92
N MET A 21 2.21 -4.50 -11.78
CA MET A 21 1.71 -3.52 -10.80
C MET A 21 1.89 -3.98 -9.35
N LEU A 22 1.66 -5.27 -9.06
CA LEU A 22 1.87 -5.85 -7.72
C LEU A 22 3.35 -6.03 -7.39
N LEU A 23 4.18 -6.37 -8.37
CA LEU A 23 5.64 -6.50 -8.24
C LEU A 23 6.37 -5.14 -8.25
N ALA A 24 5.79 -4.11 -8.89
CA ALA A 24 6.31 -2.74 -8.91
C ALA A 24 6.09 -2.00 -7.59
N SER A 25 5.47 -2.63 -6.58
CA SER A 25 5.62 -2.20 -5.19
C SER A 25 7.12 -2.20 -4.86
N PRO A 26 7.75 -1.03 -4.66
CA PRO A 26 9.18 -0.90 -4.83
C PRO A 26 9.93 -1.58 -3.69
N ALA A 27 10.33 -2.84 -3.91
CA ALA A 27 11.49 -3.41 -3.27
C ALA A 27 12.72 -2.64 -3.79
N VAL A 28 13.07 -1.54 -3.11
CA VAL A 28 14.31 -0.80 -3.40
C VAL A 28 15.51 -1.71 -3.11
N THR A 29 16.08 -2.29 -4.17
CA THR A 29 17.41 -2.91 -4.17
C THR A 29 18.37 -2.01 -4.94
N THR A 30 19.43 -1.54 -4.29
CA THR A 30 20.73 -1.29 -4.94
C THR A 30 21.82 -1.10 -3.89
N GLU A 31 22.97 -1.70 -4.18
CA GLU A 31 24.13 -1.90 -3.32
C GLU A 31 24.87 -0.60 -2.95
N LEU A 32 25.56 -0.61 -1.80
CA LEU A 32 26.36 0.50 -1.27
C LEU A 32 27.86 0.21 -1.36
N PRO A 33 28.71 1.19 -1.73
CA PRO A 33 30.09 1.23 -1.28
C PRO A 33 30.15 1.71 0.17
N ARG A 34 30.88 0.93 0.97
CA ARG A 34 31.00 0.99 2.42
C ARG A 34 31.91 2.15 2.84
N ASN A 35 31.48 3.01 3.77
CA ASN A 35 32.43 3.78 4.58
C ASN A 35 31.99 3.93 6.04
N LYS A 36 32.96 3.72 6.95
CA LYS A 36 32.80 3.64 8.41
C LYS A 36 33.14 4.96 9.07
N THR A 37 32.42 5.35 10.14
CA THR A 37 32.97 5.98 11.37
C THR A 37 31.87 6.13 12.47
N LYS A 38 32.27 6.53 13.69
CA LYS A 38 31.83 6.01 15.00
C LYS A 38 31.04 7.02 15.88
N LYS A 39 30.13 6.46 16.70
CA LYS A 39 29.53 6.82 18.03
C LYS A 39 29.88 8.14 18.78
N ARG A 40 28.86 8.74 19.44
CA ARG A 40 28.65 9.07 20.90
C ARG A 40 27.52 10.12 21.04
N ALA A 41 26.37 9.89 21.71
CA ALA A 41 26.04 9.90 23.15
C ALA A 41 26.12 11.28 23.86
N LEU A 42 24.99 11.90 24.26
CA LEU A 42 24.57 12.16 25.67
C LEU A 42 23.31 13.06 25.81
N THR A 43 22.73 12.95 27.00
CA THR A 43 21.42 13.32 27.59
C THR A 43 21.34 14.76 28.18
N VAL A 44 20.11 15.32 28.37
CA VAL A 44 19.53 15.92 29.64
C VAL A 44 18.58 17.15 29.46
N ILE A 45 17.28 16.96 29.81
CA ILE A 45 16.31 17.69 30.71
C ILE A 45 16.24 19.27 30.68
N LEU A 46 15.12 20.05 30.66
CA LEU A 46 13.91 20.27 31.53
C LEU A 46 12.88 21.19 30.80
N VAL A 47 11.56 20.89 30.72
CA VAL A 47 10.40 21.23 31.61
C VAL A 47 9.72 22.60 31.39
N ALA A 48 8.39 22.51 31.14
CA ALA A 48 7.26 23.42 31.44
C ALA A 48 6.91 24.61 30.51
N ALA A 49 5.90 24.38 29.66
CA ALA A 49 4.74 25.27 29.48
C ALA A 49 3.51 24.45 29.01
N VAL A 50 2.62 24.13 29.94
CA VAL A 50 1.30 23.46 29.75
C VAL A 50 0.30 24.61 29.46
N VAL A 51 -0.53 24.65 28.39
CA VAL A 51 -1.88 24.04 28.34
C VAL A 51 -2.52 24.05 26.93
N SER A 52 -1.92 24.60 25.86
CA SER A 52 -2.61 24.64 24.53
C SER A 52 -2.30 23.46 23.59
N ALA A 53 -1.34 22.60 23.92
CA ALA A 53 -0.80 21.59 23.00
C ALA A 53 -1.33 20.15 23.20
N MET A 54 -2.05 19.87 24.29
CA MET A 54 -2.51 18.49 24.59
C MET A 54 -3.74 18.06 23.76
N GLY A 55 -4.40 18.98 23.04
CA GLY A 55 -5.55 18.66 22.18
C GLY A 55 -5.17 18.02 20.84
N ILE A 56 -3.96 18.26 20.33
CA ILE A 56 -3.54 17.78 18.99
C ILE A 56 -2.95 16.36 19.07
N THR A 57 -2.26 16.02 20.16
CA THR A 57 -1.65 14.69 20.36
C THR A 57 -2.66 13.62 20.79
N ALA A 58 -3.72 14.01 21.53
CA ALA A 58 -4.72 13.06 22.00
C ALA A 58 -5.61 12.50 20.87
N TYR A 59 -5.80 13.25 19.77
CA TYR A 59 -6.66 12.80 18.67
C TYR A 59 -5.96 11.84 17.71
N ALA A 60 -4.64 11.96 17.50
CA ALA A 60 -3.85 10.99 16.73
C ALA A 60 -3.89 9.58 17.37
N ALA A 61 -3.99 9.53 18.71
CA ALA A 61 -4.20 8.28 19.44
C ALA A 61 -5.61 7.68 19.24
N ILE A 62 -6.62 8.49 18.89
CA ILE A 62 -7.99 8.04 18.58
C ILE A 62 -8.06 7.52 17.14
N THR A 63 -7.29 8.10 16.22
CA THR A 63 -7.23 7.66 14.82
C THR A 63 -6.25 6.53 14.56
N GLY A 64 -5.51 6.04 15.56
CA GLY A 64 -4.74 4.78 15.49
C GLY A 64 -3.29 4.89 15.02
N GLY A 65 -2.78 6.07 14.65
CA GLY A 65 -1.38 6.29 14.25
C GLY A 65 -0.88 5.37 13.11
N ILE A 66 0.43 5.29 12.87
CA ILE A 66 1.02 4.33 11.90
C ILE A 66 1.66 3.12 12.56
N GLY A 67 2.06 3.22 13.83
CA GLY A 67 2.67 2.09 14.57
C GLY A 67 1.83 0.80 14.53
N PRO A 68 0.51 0.86 14.80
CA PRO A 68 -0.39 -0.29 14.72
C PRO A 68 -0.61 -0.85 13.31
N LEU A 69 -0.30 -0.11 12.24
CA LEU A 69 -0.41 -0.64 10.86
C LEU A 69 0.66 -1.69 10.55
N SER A 70 1.74 -1.71 11.33
CA SER A 70 2.87 -2.61 11.12
C SER A 70 2.48 -4.08 11.32
N PHE A 71 2.78 -4.93 10.34
CA PHE A 71 2.83 -6.38 10.51
C PHE A 71 4.19 -6.85 11.08
N GLY A 72 5.07 -5.90 11.40
CA GLY A 72 6.43 -6.17 11.85
C GLY A 72 7.42 -6.29 10.69
N ARG A 73 8.63 -6.77 11.01
CA ARG A 73 9.71 -6.89 10.02
C ARG A 73 9.57 -8.17 9.20
N SER A 74 9.53 -8.04 7.88
CA SER A 74 9.64 -9.18 6.98
C SER A 74 11.11 -9.51 6.71
N SER A 75 11.45 -10.80 6.64
CA SER A 75 12.81 -11.28 6.34
C SER A 75 12.95 -11.81 4.91
N TRP A 76 11.93 -11.60 4.08
CA TRP A 76 11.79 -12.18 2.76
C TRP A 76 11.94 -11.11 1.66
N GLY A 77 12.68 -11.49 0.62
CA GLY A 77 12.83 -10.79 -0.65
C GLY A 77 13.22 -11.82 -1.72
N PRO A 78 12.91 -11.57 -3.00
CA PRO A 78 13.22 -12.50 -4.08
C PRO A 78 14.73 -12.69 -4.21
N SER A 79 15.16 -13.96 -4.31
CA SER A 79 16.49 -14.44 -4.71
C SER A 79 17.68 -13.59 -4.25
N ILE A 80 18.12 -13.82 -3.02
CA ILE A 80 19.32 -13.19 -2.50
C ILE A 80 20.12 -14.26 -1.73
N GLU A 81 21.39 -14.45 -2.10
CA GLU A 81 22.35 -15.31 -1.39
C GLU A 81 22.32 -15.04 0.13
N GLU A 82 22.51 -16.07 0.97
CA GLU A 82 22.42 -15.97 2.44
C GLU A 82 23.26 -14.80 3.01
N ASP A 83 24.35 -14.46 2.34
CA ASP A 83 25.32 -13.42 2.71
C ASP A 83 24.77 -11.99 2.57
N ILE A 84 23.79 -11.77 1.70
CA ILE A 84 23.19 -10.44 1.44
C ILE A 84 21.93 -10.22 2.31
N LYS A 85 21.35 -11.28 2.88
CA LYS A 85 20.20 -11.21 3.80
C LYS A 85 20.47 -10.32 5.03
N HIS A 86 21.75 -10.14 5.39
CA HIS A 86 22.20 -9.30 6.51
C HIS A 86 22.48 -7.84 6.11
N SER A 87 22.39 -7.50 4.82
CA SER A 87 22.67 -6.15 4.29
C SER A 87 21.43 -5.46 3.68
N MET A 88 20.26 -6.11 3.72
CA MET A 88 19.04 -5.47 3.24
C MET A 88 18.60 -4.35 4.21
N PRO A 89 18.11 -3.21 3.68
CA PRO A 89 17.48 -2.21 4.53
C PRO A 89 16.33 -2.86 5.33
N PRO A 90 16.00 -2.32 6.53
CA PRO A 90 14.82 -2.76 7.26
C PRO A 90 13.62 -2.82 6.30
N ARG A 91 12.85 -3.90 6.35
CA ARG A 91 11.57 -4.06 5.66
C ARG A 91 10.50 -4.17 6.72
N GLU A 92 9.64 -3.17 6.77
CA GLU A 92 8.47 -3.16 7.63
C GLU A 92 7.27 -3.07 6.71
N GLU A 93 6.43 -4.10 6.73
CA GLU A 93 5.20 -4.16 5.95
C GLU A 93 4.08 -3.52 6.76
N TRP A 94 3.32 -2.62 6.15
CA TRP A 94 2.15 -2.02 6.74
C TRP A 94 0.87 -2.50 6.08
N SER A 95 -0.17 -2.65 6.90
CA SER A 95 -1.55 -2.76 6.43
C SER A 95 -1.98 -1.47 5.75
N LEU A 96 -2.72 -1.63 4.66
CA LEU A 96 -3.44 -0.56 3.98
C LEU A 96 -4.95 -0.68 4.12
N GLN A 97 -5.42 -1.66 4.92
CA GLN A 97 -6.81 -2.07 5.01
C GLN A 97 -7.48 -1.62 6.31
N GLY A 98 -6.71 -1.29 7.34
CA GLY A 98 -7.23 -0.88 8.62
C GLY A 98 -6.27 -1.06 9.78
N TYR A 99 -6.81 -0.92 10.98
CA TYR A 99 -6.09 -1.08 12.24
C TYR A 99 -6.23 -2.50 12.82
N PRO A 100 -5.37 -2.90 13.78
CA PRO A 100 -5.34 -4.26 14.32
C PRO A 100 -6.63 -4.85 14.84
N ASP A 101 -7.60 -4.01 15.22
CA ASP A 101 -8.91 -4.43 15.68
C ASP A 101 -9.86 -4.80 14.53
N SER A 102 -9.62 -4.29 13.32
CA SER A 102 -10.46 -4.51 12.14
C SER A 102 -10.34 -5.95 11.59
N PRO A 103 -11.43 -6.52 11.04
CA PRO A 103 -11.38 -7.80 10.36
C PRO A 103 -10.42 -7.80 9.16
N GLU A 104 -10.37 -6.71 8.41
CA GLU A 104 -9.53 -6.57 7.22
C GLU A 104 -8.03 -6.61 7.55
N TYR A 105 -7.59 -5.93 8.63
CA TYR A 105 -6.21 -6.02 9.09
C TYR A 105 -5.84 -7.46 9.47
N LYS A 106 -6.71 -8.15 10.24
CA LYS A 106 -6.43 -9.52 10.70
C LYS A 106 -6.38 -10.49 9.54
N ALA A 107 -7.24 -10.31 8.55
CA ALA A 107 -7.24 -11.07 7.32
C ALA A 107 -5.95 -10.87 6.51
N ALA A 108 -5.54 -9.61 6.30
CA ALA A 108 -4.30 -9.28 5.60
C ALA A 108 -3.05 -9.80 6.35
N ALA A 109 -3.01 -9.70 7.68
CA ALA A 109 -1.93 -10.24 8.49
C ALA A 109 -1.79 -11.77 8.34
N GLU A 110 -2.92 -12.48 8.33
CA GLU A 110 -2.94 -13.93 8.18
C GLU A 110 -2.55 -14.37 6.77
N TRP A 111 -3.02 -13.66 5.75
CA TRP A 111 -2.62 -13.86 4.36
C TRP A 111 -1.12 -13.65 4.19
N LEU A 112 -0.58 -12.52 4.65
CA LEU A 112 0.84 -12.20 4.56
C LEU A 112 1.71 -13.29 5.22
N LYS A 113 1.29 -13.81 6.37
CA LYS A 113 2.00 -14.90 7.06
C LYS A 113 2.02 -16.19 6.25
N PHE A 114 0.91 -16.52 5.59
CA PHE A 114 0.79 -17.67 4.70
C PHE A 114 1.69 -17.49 3.47
N GLU A 115 1.56 -16.37 2.76
CA GLU A 115 2.29 -16.07 1.52
C GLU A 115 3.81 -16.11 1.71
N GLN A 116 4.32 -15.53 2.80
CA GLN A 116 5.77 -15.52 3.12
C GLN A 116 6.43 -16.90 3.17
N ASN A 117 5.64 -17.97 3.32
CA ASN A 117 6.13 -19.34 3.45
C ASN A 117 5.60 -20.30 2.38
N TYR A 118 4.70 -19.86 1.50
CA TYR A 118 3.93 -20.76 0.63
C TYR A 118 4.74 -21.29 -0.57
N ASP A 119 5.29 -20.40 -1.41
CA ASP A 119 5.97 -20.76 -2.67
C ASP A 119 7.35 -20.10 -2.75
N ARG A 120 8.22 -20.40 -1.77
CA ARG A 120 9.51 -19.70 -1.63
C ARG A 120 10.50 -19.98 -2.75
N ASP A 121 10.36 -21.10 -3.45
CA ASP A 121 11.20 -21.47 -4.58
C ASP A 121 10.52 -21.24 -5.95
N TYR A 122 9.35 -20.60 -5.95
CA TYR A 122 8.56 -20.20 -7.12
C TYR A 122 8.15 -21.35 -8.05
N LYS A 123 8.33 -22.61 -7.63
CA LYS A 123 8.02 -23.75 -8.49
C LYS A 123 6.53 -23.89 -8.74
N ILE A 124 5.69 -23.47 -7.81
CA ILE A 124 4.24 -23.60 -7.94
C ILE A 124 3.73 -22.57 -8.95
N ILE A 125 4.13 -21.30 -8.83
CA ILE A 125 3.77 -20.26 -9.79
C ILE A 125 4.36 -20.53 -11.19
N ASP A 126 5.60 -21.04 -11.28
CA ASP A 126 6.21 -21.39 -12.58
C ASP A 126 5.45 -22.52 -13.28
N ALA A 127 5.04 -23.55 -12.54
CA ALA A 127 4.25 -24.65 -13.08
C ALA A 127 2.85 -24.18 -13.51
N PHE A 128 2.22 -23.32 -12.72
CA PHE A 128 0.94 -22.71 -13.06
C PHE A 128 1.04 -21.86 -14.33
N ASP A 129 2.02 -20.96 -14.41
CA ASP A 129 2.25 -20.11 -15.59
C ASP A 129 2.48 -20.95 -16.85
N ALA A 130 3.23 -22.05 -16.74
CA ALA A 130 3.45 -22.97 -17.85
C ALA A 130 2.16 -23.64 -18.32
N GLU A 131 1.28 -24.06 -17.39
CA GLU A 131 0.01 -24.69 -17.71
C GLU A 131 -1.01 -23.70 -18.30
N VAL A 132 -1.09 -22.48 -17.76
CA VAL A 132 -1.91 -21.40 -18.33
C VAL A 132 -1.43 -21.04 -19.74
N LYS A 133 -0.13 -20.94 -19.97
CA LYS A 133 0.43 -20.73 -21.33
C LYS A 133 0.10 -21.87 -22.28
N ARG A 134 0.05 -23.12 -21.79
CA ARG A 134 -0.24 -24.31 -22.60
C ARG A 134 -1.73 -24.42 -22.96
N THR A 135 -2.62 -24.09 -22.03
CA THR A 135 -4.07 -24.30 -22.16
C THR A 135 -4.85 -23.05 -22.54
N GLY A 136 -4.31 -21.87 -22.22
CA GLY A 136 -5.01 -20.59 -22.29
C GLY A 136 -6.11 -20.44 -21.24
N VAL A 137 -6.12 -21.27 -20.20
CA VAL A 137 -7.17 -21.30 -19.17
C VAL A 137 -6.56 -21.12 -17.80
N ASP A 138 -7.05 -20.14 -17.06
CA ASP A 138 -6.81 -20.01 -15.63
C ASP A 138 -8.02 -20.56 -14.85
N PRO A 139 -7.85 -21.64 -14.07
CA PRO A 139 -8.94 -22.25 -13.30
C PRO A 139 -9.44 -21.39 -12.12
N PHE A 140 -8.70 -20.35 -11.71
CA PHE A 140 -9.05 -19.50 -10.57
C PHE A 140 -9.69 -18.17 -10.97
N GLU A 141 -9.64 -17.79 -12.25
CA GLU A 141 -10.08 -16.49 -12.76
C GLU A 141 -11.51 -16.13 -12.36
N GLU A 142 -12.46 -17.06 -12.52
CA GLU A 142 -13.89 -16.79 -12.34
C GLU A 142 -14.23 -16.27 -10.93
N LYS A 143 -13.57 -16.83 -9.91
CA LYS A 143 -13.85 -16.47 -8.50
C LYS A 143 -12.80 -15.52 -7.91
N TYR A 144 -11.54 -15.65 -8.35
CA TYR A 144 -10.39 -15.00 -7.74
C TYR A 144 -9.64 -14.05 -8.69
N GLY A 145 -10.18 -13.68 -9.84
CA GLY A 145 -9.49 -12.83 -10.83
C GLY A 145 -9.02 -11.45 -10.34
N ALA A 146 -9.48 -11.01 -9.16
CA ALA A 146 -8.98 -9.82 -8.46
C ALA A 146 -7.73 -10.07 -7.57
N TYR A 147 -7.26 -11.32 -7.51
CA TYR A 147 -6.21 -11.80 -6.62
C TYR A 147 -5.19 -12.64 -7.42
N LEU A 148 -3.93 -12.65 -6.98
CA LEU A 148 -2.89 -13.50 -7.59
C LEU A 148 -2.95 -14.94 -7.05
N ILE A 149 -4.03 -15.67 -7.39
CA ILE A 149 -4.21 -17.06 -6.99
C ILE A 149 -3.72 -17.99 -8.09
N TYR A 150 -2.67 -18.75 -7.81
CA TYR A 150 -2.04 -19.69 -8.75
C TYR A 150 -2.03 -21.14 -8.26
N SER A 151 -2.79 -21.44 -7.20
CA SER A 151 -2.88 -22.79 -6.63
C SER A 151 -4.17 -23.01 -5.84
N GLN A 152 -4.59 -24.26 -5.71
CA GLN A 152 -5.76 -24.60 -4.89
C GLN A 152 -5.54 -24.27 -3.42
N ALA A 153 -4.33 -24.44 -2.89
CA ALA A 153 -4.06 -24.11 -1.48
C ALA A 153 -4.17 -22.60 -1.20
N MET A 154 -3.82 -21.74 -2.17
CA MET A 154 -4.08 -20.30 -2.07
C MET A 154 -5.58 -20.00 -2.10
N ALA A 155 -6.33 -20.63 -3.02
CA ALA A 155 -7.78 -20.48 -3.09
C ALA A 155 -8.47 -20.91 -1.78
N ASP A 156 -8.10 -22.07 -1.24
CA ASP A 156 -8.61 -22.59 0.03
C ASP A 156 -8.26 -21.64 1.19
N LYS A 157 -7.06 -21.06 1.18
CA LYS A 157 -6.65 -20.09 2.21
C LYS A 157 -7.44 -18.79 2.13
N VAL A 158 -7.72 -18.30 0.93
CA VAL A 158 -8.58 -17.13 0.72
C VAL A 158 -10.00 -17.41 1.23
N ASP A 159 -10.56 -18.57 0.90
CA ASP A 159 -11.89 -19.00 1.38
C ASP A 159 -11.94 -19.12 2.90
N GLU A 160 -10.90 -19.70 3.51
CA GLU A 160 -10.76 -19.80 4.97
C GLU A 160 -10.74 -18.41 5.61
N ILE A 161 -9.89 -17.50 5.12
CA ILE A 161 -9.73 -16.15 5.66
C ILE A 161 -11.02 -15.34 5.52
N THR A 162 -11.63 -15.34 4.33
CA THR A 162 -12.86 -14.59 4.07
C THR A 162 -14.02 -15.09 4.92
N ALA A 163 -14.18 -16.41 5.07
CA ALA A 163 -15.20 -16.98 5.95
C ALA A 163 -14.92 -16.63 7.43
N LYS A 164 -13.67 -16.75 7.89
CA LYS A 164 -13.27 -16.50 9.28
C LYS A 164 -13.49 -15.05 9.72
N TYR A 165 -13.19 -14.10 8.84
CA TYR A 165 -13.31 -12.66 9.14
C TYR A 165 -14.60 -12.03 8.60
N ASN A 166 -15.49 -12.83 8.00
CA ASN A 166 -16.75 -12.39 7.39
C ASN A 166 -16.53 -11.27 6.35
N LEU A 167 -15.58 -11.49 5.45
CA LEU A 167 -15.21 -10.57 4.39
C LEU A 167 -15.68 -11.08 3.02
N LYS A 168 -15.98 -10.16 2.13
CA LYS A 168 -16.28 -10.44 0.73
C LYS A 168 -15.00 -10.39 -0.11
N LEU A 169 -15.00 -11.10 -1.23
CA LEU A 169 -13.98 -10.94 -2.26
C LEU A 169 -14.24 -9.69 -3.08
N HIS A 170 -13.17 -9.02 -3.50
CA HIS A 170 -13.22 -8.09 -4.62
C HIS A 170 -13.74 -8.83 -5.85
N GLN A 171 -14.55 -8.14 -6.66
CA GLN A 171 -15.15 -8.68 -7.87
C GLN A 171 -14.84 -7.75 -9.01
N ASN A 172 -14.32 -8.32 -10.09
CA ASN A 172 -13.80 -7.59 -11.24
C ASN A 172 -12.74 -6.54 -10.86
N TRP A 173 -11.91 -6.20 -11.82
CA TRP A 173 -11.07 -5.01 -11.69
C TRP A 173 -10.93 -4.39 -13.06
N ASP A 174 -10.67 -3.10 -13.06
CA ASP A 174 -10.41 -2.34 -14.25
C ASP A 174 -9.34 -1.28 -13.94
N ASP A 175 -8.73 -0.73 -14.97
CA ASP A 175 -7.69 0.28 -14.86
C ASP A 175 -7.99 1.49 -15.75
N GLY A 176 -7.41 2.63 -15.41
CA GLY A 176 -7.59 3.84 -16.19
C GLY A 176 -6.94 5.06 -15.57
N ASP A 177 -7.22 6.21 -16.19
CA ASP A 177 -6.82 7.52 -15.69
C ASP A 177 -7.75 8.02 -14.57
N GLU A 178 -7.48 9.22 -14.05
CA GLU A 178 -8.27 9.83 -12.99
C GLU A 178 -9.76 9.96 -13.35
N LYS A 179 -10.10 10.18 -14.62
CA LYS A 179 -11.49 10.35 -15.07
C LYS A 179 -12.25 9.04 -15.00
N LYS A 180 -11.65 7.96 -15.49
CA LYS A 180 -12.28 6.63 -15.41
C LYS A 180 -12.45 6.18 -13.96
N LEU A 181 -11.52 6.54 -13.08
CA LEU A 181 -11.66 6.32 -11.64
C LEU A 181 -12.85 7.12 -11.07
N GLU A 182 -12.95 8.43 -11.36
CA GLU A 182 -14.06 9.29 -10.91
C GLU A 182 -15.43 8.79 -11.41
N GLU A 183 -15.52 8.28 -12.64
CA GLU A 183 -16.75 7.66 -13.16
C GLU A 183 -17.18 6.45 -12.32
N LYS A 184 -16.23 5.73 -11.73
CA LYS A 184 -16.47 4.51 -10.95
C LYS A 184 -16.75 4.79 -9.48
N VAL A 185 -15.94 5.63 -8.84
CA VAL A 185 -15.98 5.83 -7.38
C VAL A 185 -16.55 7.18 -6.96
N GLY A 186 -16.89 8.03 -7.94
CA GLY A 186 -17.37 9.38 -7.75
C GLY A 186 -16.23 10.40 -7.64
N ASP A 187 -16.62 11.66 -7.54
CA ASP A 187 -15.73 12.79 -7.36
C ASP A 187 -15.11 12.78 -5.95
N ILE A 188 -13.87 12.28 -5.84
CA ILE A 188 -13.16 12.04 -4.58
C ILE A 188 -11.90 12.90 -4.40
N PHE A 189 -11.49 13.63 -5.43
CA PHE A 189 -10.40 14.60 -5.38
C PHE A 189 -10.61 15.71 -6.42
N ASN A 190 -9.89 16.82 -6.29
CA ASN A 190 -9.98 17.91 -7.25
C ASN A 190 -8.99 17.78 -8.43
N ASP A 191 -9.14 18.65 -9.43
CA ASP A 191 -8.33 18.72 -10.66
C ASP A 191 -6.81 18.92 -10.47
N ASN A 192 -6.32 19.09 -9.24
CA ASN A 192 -4.87 19.11 -8.99
C ASN A 192 -4.27 17.70 -8.97
N ILE A 193 -5.09 16.64 -8.96
CA ILE A 193 -4.66 15.26 -8.94
C ILE A 193 -4.82 14.65 -10.32
N THR A 194 -3.74 14.08 -10.84
CA THR A 194 -3.72 13.31 -12.09
C THR A 194 -3.00 12.00 -11.86
N GLY A 195 -3.34 10.94 -12.60
CA GLY A 195 -2.65 9.66 -12.41
C GLY A 195 -3.38 8.46 -12.98
N GLY A 196 -2.73 7.30 -12.86
CA GLY A 196 -3.28 6.01 -13.24
C GLY A 196 -3.75 5.24 -12.02
N ALA A 197 -4.88 4.55 -12.15
CA ALA A 197 -5.47 3.75 -11.09
C ALA A 197 -5.89 2.37 -11.59
N TYR A 198 -5.88 1.39 -10.70
CA TYR A 198 -6.71 0.21 -10.79
C TYR A 198 -7.76 0.22 -9.68
N PHE A 199 -8.94 -0.29 -9.97
CA PHE A 199 -10.09 -0.22 -9.07
C PHE A 199 -11.01 -1.43 -9.22
N TYR A 200 -11.67 -1.78 -8.12
CA TYR A 200 -12.60 -2.91 -8.01
C TYR A 200 -14.06 -2.42 -8.01
N ASP A 201 -15.02 -3.32 -8.27
CA ASP A 201 -16.45 -2.96 -8.30
C ASP A 201 -16.98 -2.43 -6.96
N ASP A 202 -16.37 -2.81 -5.84
CA ASP A 202 -16.73 -2.32 -4.51
C ASP A 202 -16.23 -0.89 -4.21
N GLY A 203 -15.39 -0.34 -5.07
CA GLY A 203 -14.81 0.99 -4.94
C GLY A 203 -13.47 1.04 -4.20
N THR A 204 -12.90 -0.10 -3.80
CA THR A 204 -11.48 -0.18 -3.43
C THR A 204 -10.63 0.17 -4.65
N PHE A 205 -9.58 0.95 -4.46
CA PHE A 205 -8.68 1.33 -5.54
C PHE A 205 -7.26 1.62 -5.06
N GLN A 206 -6.32 1.56 -6.00
CA GLN A 206 -4.96 2.07 -5.89
C GLN A 206 -4.73 3.04 -7.03
N MET A 207 -4.12 4.18 -6.73
CA MET A 207 -3.72 5.15 -7.74
C MET A 207 -2.27 5.60 -7.49
N ASP A 208 -1.48 5.60 -8.55
CA ASP A 208 -0.20 6.29 -8.62
C ASP A 208 -0.44 7.64 -9.27
N ALA A 209 -0.12 8.71 -8.54
CA ALA A 209 -0.64 10.03 -8.83
C ALA A 209 0.40 11.13 -8.69
N LEU A 210 0.08 12.25 -9.33
CA LEU A 210 0.81 13.50 -9.29
C LEU A 210 -0.08 14.57 -8.67
N TYR A 211 0.44 15.30 -7.69
CA TYR A 211 -0.15 16.58 -7.27
C TYR A 211 0.46 17.71 -8.10
N LYS A 212 -0.40 18.46 -8.81
CA LYS A 212 -0.07 19.57 -9.72
C LYS A 212 1.01 19.19 -10.75
N ASN A 213 0.96 17.97 -11.28
CA ASN A 213 1.94 17.42 -12.22
C ASN A 213 3.40 17.50 -11.72
N LYS A 214 3.60 17.47 -10.39
CA LYS A 214 4.90 17.71 -9.78
C LYS A 214 5.29 16.66 -8.74
N TYR A 215 4.43 16.40 -7.76
CA TYR A 215 4.79 15.56 -6.63
C TYR A 215 4.14 14.18 -6.76
N ASN A 216 4.98 13.15 -6.90
CA ASN A 216 4.53 11.77 -6.91
C ASN A 216 4.00 11.36 -5.54
N PHE A 217 2.86 10.71 -5.54
CA PHE A 217 2.33 10.02 -4.38
C PHE A 217 1.52 8.81 -4.82
N GLN A 218 1.24 7.92 -3.88
CA GLN A 218 0.35 6.79 -4.08
C GLN A 218 -0.80 6.91 -3.11
N ILE A 219 -2.02 6.61 -3.54
CA ILE A 219 -3.19 6.53 -2.67
C ILE A 219 -3.83 5.16 -2.81
N ARG A 220 -4.13 4.54 -1.67
CA ARG A 220 -4.99 3.37 -1.58
C ARG A 220 -6.22 3.69 -0.76
N ARG A 221 -7.40 3.33 -1.27
CA ARG A 221 -8.65 3.27 -0.50
C ARG A 221 -9.09 1.81 -0.44
N CYS A 222 -9.26 1.27 0.76
CA CYS A 222 -9.85 -0.06 0.99
C CYS A 222 -11.24 0.09 1.58
N VAL A 223 -12.26 -0.41 0.88
CA VAL A 223 -13.64 -0.40 1.37
C VAL A 223 -13.83 -1.48 2.43
N ARG A 224 -14.52 -1.14 3.53
CA ARG A 224 -14.75 -2.07 4.65
C ARG A 224 -15.60 -3.26 4.23
N GLY A 225 -15.32 -4.41 4.84
CA GLY A 225 -16.02 -5.66 4.58
C GLY A 225 -15.50 -6.43 3.36
N TYR A 226 -14.41 -5.98 2.73
CA TYR A 226 -13.73 -6.68 1.64
C TYR A 226 -12.35 -7.16 2.06
N PHE A 227 -11.96 -8.32 1.55
CA PHE A 227 -10.65 -8.90 1.79
C PHE A 227 -9.64 -8.38 0.77
N ASP A 228 -8.54 -7.83 1.25
CA ASP A 228 -7.50 -7.23 0.43
C ASP A 228 -6.12 -7.72 0.87
N THR A 229 -5.23 -7.97 -0.10
CA THR A 229 -3.92 -8.57 0.13
C THR A 229 -2.76 -7.59 -0.01
N VAL A 230 -3.01 -6.34 -0.39
CA VAL A 230 -1.94 -5.41 -0.78
C VAL A 230 -1.29 -4.78 0.45
N THR A 231 0.00 -4.99 0.64
CA THR A 231 0.77 -4.31 1.69
C THR A 231 1.72 -3.29 1.11
N VAL A 232 2.18 -2.35 1.93
CA VAL A 232 3.24 -1.41 1.54
C VAL A 232 4.48 -1.63 2.39
N ASN A 233 5.64 -1.65 1.74
CA ASN A 233 6.91 -1.62 2.42
C ASN A 233 7.28 -0.19 2.81
N VAL A 234 7.37 0.06 4.12
CA VAL A 234 7.75 1.37 4.66
C VAL A 234 9.20 1.46 5.10
N GLY A 235 9.95 0.39 4.92
CA GLY A 235 11.31 0.27 5.41
C GLY A 235 11.38 0.24 6.95
N THR A 236 11.28 1.42 7.57
CA THR A 236 11.19 1.59 9.03
C THR A 236 10.25 2.74 9.39
N SER A 237 9.33 2.49 10.31
CA SER A 237 8.48 3.50 10.95
C SER A 237 9.19 4.22 12.11
N LYS A 238 10.33 3.70 12.56
CA LYS A 238 11.08 4.25 13.69
C LYS A 238 11.47 5.71 13.45
N GLY A 239 11.08 6.58 14.38
CA GLY A 239 11.41 8.00 14.34
C GLY A 239 10.45 8.83 13.50
N PHE A 240 9.32 8.26 13.09
CA PHE A 240 8.21 9.05 12.59
C PHE A 240 7.56 9.82 13.74
N GLU A 241 7.18 11.05 13.47
CA GLU A 241 6.33 11.89 14.32
C GLU A 241 4.94 11.98 13.68
N GLU A 242 3.91 12.03 14.52
CA GLU A 242 2.52 12.00 14.07
C GLU A 242 1.74 13.18 14.61
N TYR A 243 0.86 13.75 13.78
CA TYR A 243 -0.11 14.75 14.21
C TYR A 243 -1.40 14.63 13.42
N THR A 244 -2.51 15.04 14.03
CA THR A 244 -3.79 15.15 13.34
C THR A 244 -3.88 16.47 12.58
N TYR A 245 -4.37 16.39 11.34
CA TYR A 245 -4.71 17.54 10.52
C TYR A 245 -6.20 17.50 10.17
N MET A 246 -6.89 18.63 10.31
CA MET A 246 -8.27 18.77 9.86
C MET A 246 -8.27 19.22 8.40
N THR A 247 -8.80 18.38 7.50
CA THR A 247 -8.88 18.71 6.07
C THR A 247 -9.95 19.76 5.80
N LYS A 248 -9.94 20.35 4.60
CA LYS A 248 -11.01 21.23 4.11
C LYS A 248 -12.39 20.57 4.06
N SER A 249 -12.46 19.25 3.91
CA SER A 249 -13.72 18.49 4.00
C SER A 249 -14.22 18.30 5.44
N GLY A 250 -13.48 18.79 6.45
CA GLY A 250 -13.83 18.65 7.86
C GLY A 250 -13.57 17.25 8.43
N ILE A 251 -12.78 16.44 7.73
CA ILE A 251 -12.40 15.10 8.18
C ILE A 251 -10.99 15.15 8.80
N PRO A 252 -10.81 14.65 10.02
CA PRO A 252 -9.48 14.54 10.60
C PRO A 252 -8.70 13.41 9.93
N VAL A 253 -7.46 13.70 9.53
CA VAL A 253 -6.48 12.72 9.04
C VAL A 253 -5.26 12.70 9.93
N THR A 254 -4.54 11.57 9.96
CA THR A 254 -3.24 11.48 10.64
C THR A 254 -2.15 11.70 9.62
N ILE A 255 -1.27 12.68 9.85
CA ILE A 255 -0.06 12.88 9.07
C ILE A 255 1.10 12.29 9.87
N SER A 256 1.85 11.40 9.23
CA SER A 256 2.99 10.72 9.84
C SER A 256 4.25 11.01 9.03
N GLU A 257 5.22 11.64 9.68
CA GLU A 257 6.40 12.20 9.03
C GLU A 257 7.69 11.64 9.61
N GLY A 258 8.58 11.19 8.75
CA GLY A 258 9.88 10.70 9.16
C GLY A 258 10.89 10.78 8.04
N LYS A 259 11.90 9.91 8.12
CA LYS A 259 12.93 9.80 7.10
C LYS A 259 13.01 8.38 6.56
N ASP A 260 13.24 8.26 5.26
CA ASP A 260 13.59 6.98 4.65
C ASP A 260 15.04 6.57 4.99
N VAL A 261 15.46 5.40 4.48
CA VAL A 261 16.81 4.86 4.72
C VAL A 261 17.94 5.72 4.15
N ARG A 262 17.63 6.67 3.26
CA ARG A 262 18.59 7.63 2.68
C ARG A 262 18.50 9.01 3.35
N GLY A 263 17.70 9.14 4.41
CA GLY A 263 17.52 10.40 5.14
C GLY A 263 16.59 11.40 4.45
N ARG A 264 15.88 11.00 3.40
CA ARG A 264 14.91 11.83 2.68
C ARG A 264 13.59 11.86 3.44
N ARG A 265 12.88 12.99 3.38
CA ARG A 265 11.57 13.14 4.03
C ARG A 265 10.61 12.09 3.47
N ARG A 266 9.91 11.39 4.37
CA ARG A 266 8.88 10.41 4.02
C ARG A 266 7.61 10.74 4.79
N THR A 267 6.49 10.77 4.10
CA THR A 267 5.22 11.21 4.68
C THR A 267 4.11 10.26 4.30
N PHE A 268 3.28 9.90 5.28
CA PHE A 268 2.02 9.21 5.06
C PHE A 268 0.86 10.07 5.58
N ILE A 269 -0.27 10.01 4.89
CA ILE A 269 -1.54 10.54 5.38
C ILE A 269 -2.48 9.34 5.50
N THR A 270 -3.03 9.10 6.69
CA THR A 270 -3.99 8.03 6.92
C THR A 270 -5.33 8.56 7.39
N ALA A 271 -6.41 7.97 6.88
CA ALA A 271 -7.78 8.31 7.27
C ALA A 271 -8.56 7.02 7.55
N ASN A 272 -9.03 6.90 8.79
CA ASN A 272 -9.89 5.81 9.23
C ASN A 272 -11.35 6.26 9.10
N LEU A 273 -11.95 6.03 7.94
CA LEU A 273 -13.28 6.52 7.61
C LEU A 273 -14.36 5.51 8.02
N LYS A 274 -15.62 5.94 7.95
CA LYS A 274 -16.75 5.08 8.29
C LYS A 274 -16.84 3.87 7.37
N ASN A 275 -16.67 4.08 6.07
CA ASN A 275 -16.88 3.05 5.04
C ASN A 275 -15.59 2.51 4.44
N SER A 276 -14.45 3.14 4.71
CA SER A 276 -13.18 2.78 4.11
C SER A 276 -11.98 3.12 5.00
N PHE A 277 -10.82 2.61 4.63
CA PHE A 277 -9.52 3.00 5.15
C PHE A 277 -8.69 3.57 4.00
N VAL A 278 -8.09 4.74 4.22
CA VAL A 278 -7.32 5.44 3.18
C VAL A 278 -5.89 5.65 3.66
N VAL A 279 -4.93 5.34 2.78
CA VAL A 279 -3.51 5.61 2.99
C VAL A 279 -2.96 6.34 1.77
N ILE A 280 -2.33 7.47 2.00
CA ILE A 280 -1.59 8.25 0.99
C ILE A 280 -0.11 8.20 1.36
N ASN A 281 0.72 7.66 0.46
CA ASN A 281 2.17 7.61 0.58
C ASN A 281 2.79 8.69 -0.32
N ILE A 282 3.30 9.77 0.27
CA ILE A 282 3.97 10.84 -0.50
C ILE A 282 5.40 10.42 -0.78
N MET A 283 5.72 10.26 -2.05
CA MET A 283 6.99 9.65 -2.46
C MET A 283 8.16 10.59 -2.18
N PRO A 284 9.25 10.10 -1.55
CA PRO A 284 10.47 10.89 -1.33
C PRO A 284 11.22 11.24 -2.62
N PHE A 285 10.76 10.73 -3.77
CA PHE A 285 11.41 10.88 -5.07
C PHE A 285 10.42 10.88 -6.22
N ASP A 286 10.82 11.50 -7.33
CA ASP A 286 10.09 11.46 -8.61
C ASP A 286 10.36 10.14 -9.37
N TYR A 287 9.77 9.98 -10.56
CA TYR A 287 9.92 8.77 -11.37
C TYR A 287 11.36 8.53 -11.85
N ASP A 288 12.15 9.60 -11.95
CA ASP A 288 13.57 9.54 -12.31
C ASP A 288 14.48 9.27 -11.08
N GLY A 289 13.89 9.14 -9.89
CA GLY A 289 14.59 8.88 -8.64
C GLY A 289 15.20 10.13 -8.00
N ASN A 290 14.94 11.32 -8.53
CA ASN A 290 15.39 12.57 -7.93
C ASN A 290 14.62 12.85 -6.65
N PRO A 291 15.24 13.42 -5.61
CA PRO A 291 14.54 13.75 -4.37
C PRO A 291 13.38 14.73 -4.58
N ASN A 292 12.20 14.36 -4.06
CA ASN A 292 11.07 15.29 -3.97
C ASN A 292 11.24 16.20 -2.75
N ASN A 293 11.27 17.51 -2.99
CA ASN A 293 11.36 18.53 -1.95
C ASN A 293 9.98 19.16 -1.71
N TYR A 294 9.07 18.42 -1.07
CA TYR A 294 7.76 18.94 -0.66
C TYR A 294 7.84 19.62 0.72
N THR A 295 7.09 20.71 0.85
CA THR A 295 6.94 21.49 2.10
C THR A 295 5.75 20.99 2.92
N ASP A 296 5.66 21.42 4.18
CA ASP A 296 4.52 21.13 5.06
C ASP A 296 3.20 21.67 4.47
N LYS A 297 3.30 22.79 3.73
CA LYS A 297 2.17 23.37 3.01
C LYS A 297 1.74 22.45 1.87
N ASP A 298 2.69 21.89 1.11
CA ASP A 298 2.37 20.97 0.01
C ASP A 298 1.66 19.71 0.54
N ILE A 299 2.10 19.15 1.67
CA ILE A 299 1.45 17.99 2.31
C ILE A 299 0.00 18.31 2.67
N LYS A 300 -0.24 19.47 3.30
CA LYS A 300 -1.59 19.91 3.67
C LYS A 300 -2.45 20.20 2.45
N ASP A 301 -1.90 20.82 1.42
CA ASP A 301 -2.62 21.07 0.17
C ASP A 301 -2.97 19.75 -0.57
N ILE A 302 -2.09 18.74 -0.50
CA ILE A 302 -2.37 17.39 -1.01
C ILE A 302 -3.54 16.79 -0.22
N ALA A 303 -3.48 16.80 1.11
CA ALA A 303 -4.59 16.31 1.95
C ALA A 303 -5.92 17.02 1.63
N ASP A 304 -5.87 18.35 1.49
CA ASP A 304 -7.01 19.19 1.13
C ASP A 304 -7.51 19.01 -0.30
N SER A 305 -6.78 18.27 -1.14
CA SER A 305 -7.22 17.96 -2.49
C SER A 305 -8.15 16.75 -2.55
N PHE A 306 -8.28 16.00 -1.46
CA PHE A 306 -9.18 14.85 -1.34
C PHE A 306 -10.46 15.18 -0.58
N TYR A 307 -11.58 14.66 -1.08
CA TYR A 307 -12.90 14.75 -0.47
C TYR A 307 -13.16 13.54 0.43
N PHE A 308 -12.44 13.47 1.56
CA PHE A 308 -12.53 12.33 2.50
C PHE A 308 -13.93 12.07 3.07
N ASP A 309 -14.83 13.07 3.05
CA ASP A 309 -16.22 12.94 3.46
C ASP A 309 -17.06 12.11 2.47
N LYS A 310 -16.58 11.99 1.22
CA LYS A 310 -17.19 11.17 0.16
C LYS A 310 -16.56 9.77 0.03
N MET A 311 -15.49 9.49 0.78
CA MET A 311 -14.71 8.22 0.71
C MET A 311 -15.17 7.15 1.71
#